data_AF-A0A2S7U1S0-F1
#
_entry.id   AF-A0A2S7U1S0-F1
#
_cell.length_a   1.000
_cell.length_b   1.000
_cell.length_c   1.000
_cell.angle_alpha   90.00
_cell.angle_beta   90.00
_cell.angle_gamma   90.00
#
_symmetry.space_group_name_H-M   'P 1'
#
loop_
_entity.id
_entity.type
_entity.pdbx_description
1 polymer ?
#
loop_
_entity_poly.entity_id
_entity_poly.type
_entity_poly.pdbx_seq_one_letter_code
_entity_poly.pdbx_strand_id
1 'polypeptide(L)'
;MSALVDLADIFFYAKMIAMKCLFLFFMLVVVSAATPSRVTWDSEVFLGVSDVQYAVMRTHHDTLGSYYADESKTYFDEYSLESGKRIASTLLKTHRVSIDVDDSSNVTVTNTPENKELKLAEIWTKYNVSLAPKAMPEWGSRLQWGIQGIRLDDSAEVTPIYSAELKEKYDLEQHKLESDELLGIISQIVVEKGAVFLTLAIDYSNGGDDGGGMSSKVVYIPAAKAKRLLDWTLKEEIYLQAGKFETKEDAQAFAKNLTQVSELNKIYYPNIKIWSKPGTSDNLVYLVVLGNAKAQIQNDRVEKLNQTLKVHLVPVSSEPLLDRFPLENE
;
A
#
# COMPACT_ATOMS: atom_id res chain seq x y z
N MET A 1 60.39 30.69 36.06
CA MET A 1 60.63 29.80 34.91
C MET A 1 59.98 28.42 35.08
N SER A 2 59.79 27.89 36.31
CA SER A 2 59.14 26.57 36.50
C SER A 2 57.62 26.56 36.28
N ALA A 3 56.88 27.60 36.69
CA ALA A 3 55.42 27.64 36.55
C ALA A 3 54.89 27.69 35.10
N LEU A 4 55.72 28.09 34.13
CA LEU A 4 55.37 28.11 32.70
C LEU A 4 55.55 26.73 32.04
N VAL A 5 56.42 25.88 32.60
CA VAL A 5 56.66 24.51 32.12
C VAL A 5 55.51 23.60 32.59
N ASP A 6 55.09 23.73 33.85
CA ASP A 6 53.97 22.95 34.40
C ASP A 6 52.64 23.21 33.67
N LEU A 7 52.38 24.46 33.26
CA LEU A 7 51.18 24.82 32.51
C LEU A 7 51.19 24.25 31.09
N ALA A 8 52.36 24.22 30.43
CA ALA A 8 52.52 23.64 29.10
C ALA A 8 52.30 22.12 29.12
N ASP A 9 52.78 21.43 30.15
CA ASP A 9 52.56 19.99 30.33
C ASP A 9 51.09 19.68 30.60
N ILE A 10 50.40 20.47 31.45
CA ILE A 10 48.96 20.30 31.69
C ILE A 10 48.15 20.49 30.39
N PHE A 11 48.49 21.50 29.57
CA PHE A 11 47.84 21.71 28.26
C PHE A 11 48.14 20.57 27.28
N PHE A 12 49.35 20.00 27.31
CA PHE A 12 49.72 18.86 26.48
C PHE A 12 48.94 17.60 26.88
N TYR A 13 48.84 17.31 28.17
CA TYR A 13 48.05 16.19 28.69
C TYR A 13 46.55 16.35 28.40
N ALA A 14 45.99 17.56 28.57
CA ALA A 14 44.58 17.83 28.26
C ALA A 14 44.27 17.64 26.76
N LYS A 15 45.15 18.09 25.86
CA LYS A 15 45.01 17.84 24.41
C LYS A 15 45.11 16.36 24.06
N MET A 16 46.04 15.63 24.68
CA MET A 16 46.20 14.20 24.45
C MET A 16 44.98 13.39 24.93
N ILE A 17 44.38 13.76 26.08
CA ILE A 17 43.14 13.16 26.58
C ILE A 17 41.97 13.49 25.65
N ALA A 18 41.80 14.75 25.25
CA ALA A 18 40.75 15.15 24.32
C ALA A 18 40.84 14.41 22.97
N MET A 19 42.05 14.25 22.43
CA MET A 19 42.28 13.51 21.18
C MET A 19 41.98 12.01 21.31
N LYS A 20 42.32 11.39 22.45
CA LYS A 20 41.94 9.99 22.75
C LYS A 20 40.44 9.82 22.91
N CYS A 21 39.75 10.74 23.58
CA CYS A 21 38.30 10.73 23.71
C CYS A 21 37.61 10.93 22.35
N LEU A 22 38.13 11.83 21.50
CA LEU A 22 37.64 12.05 20.15
C LEU A 22 37.82 10.78 19.29
N PHE A 23 38.99 10.13 19.37
CA PHE A 23 39.25 8.89 18.64
C PHE A 23 38.35 7.74 19.11
N LEU A 24 38.15 7.60 20.43
CA LEU A 24 37.20 6.64 21.00
C LEU A 24 35.76 6.92 20.55
N PHE A 25 35.36 8.20 20.50
CA PHE A 25 34.05 8.61 19.99
C PHE A 25 33.89 8.27 18.51
N PHE A 26 34.88 8.56 17.66
CA PHE A 26 34.86 8.18 16.25
C PHE A 26 34.83 6.66 16.06
N MET A 27 35.62 5.89 16.82
CA MET A 27 35.57 4.43 16.77
C MET A 27 34.20 3.89 17.19
N LEU A 28 33.57 4.47 18.23
CA LEU A 28 32.22 4.10 18.64
C LEU A 28 31.17 4.42 17.56
N VAL A 29 31.28 5.59 16.92
CA VAL A 29 30.38 6.02 15.84
C VAL A 29 30.56 5.14 14.60
N VAL A 30 31.79 4.78 14.23
CA VAL A 30 32.08 3.91 13.08
C VAL A 30 31.60 2.47 13.34
N VAL A 31 31.77 1.95 14.56
CA VAL A 31 31.25 0.62 14.93
C VAL A 31 29.72 0.60 14.92
N SER A 32 29.07 1.69 15.33
CA SER A 32 27.61 1.81 15.30
C SER A 32 27.04 1.90 13.88
N ALA A 33 27.84 2.37 12.91
CA ALA A 33 27.47 2.43 11.49
C ALA A 33 27.77 1.14 10.71
N ALA A 34 28.48 0.17 11.31
CA ALA A 34 28.96 -1.04 10.62
C ALA A 34 27.96 -2.21 10.61
N THR A 35 26.90 -2.17 11.43
CA THR A 35 25.83 -3.18 11.45
C THR A 35 24.53 -2.53 10.97
N PRO A 36 23.83 -3.12 9.98
CA PRO A 36 22.59 -2.56 9.50
C PRO A 36 21.53 -2.67 10.60
N SER A 37 20.55 -1.77 10.57
CA SER A 37 19.38 -1.86 11.43
C SER A 37 18.69 -3.22 11.22
N ARG A 38 18.19 -3.83 12.30
CA ARG A 38 17.34 -5.01 12.18
C ARG A 38 16.01 -4.59 11.57
N VAL A 39 15.70 -5.15 10.41
CA VAL A 39 14.46 -4.91 9.69
C VAL A 39 13.67 -6.21 9.66
N THR A 40 12.38 -6.12 9.95
CA THR A 40 11.46 -7.25 9.87
C THR A 40 10.24 -6.89 9.05
N TRP A 41 9.78 -7.80 8.22
CA TRP A 41 8.54 -7.66 7.47
C TRP A 41 7.84 -9.00 7.31
N ASP A 42 6.59 -8.96 6.88
CA ASP A 42 5.83 -10.17 6.57
C ASP A 42 5.31 -10.09 5.14
N SER A 43 5.26 -11.24 4.47
CA SER A 43 4.56 -11.41 3.20
C SER A 43 3.51 -12.51 3.36
N GLU A 44 2.26 -12.17 3.06
CA GLU A 44 1.11 -13.06 3.14
C GLU A 44 0.59 -13.44 1.74
N VAL A 45 0.30 -14.72 1.55
CA VAL A 45 -0.30 -15.29 0.34
C VAL A 45 -1.60 -15.99 0.71
N PHE A 46 -2.70 -15.56 0.09
CA PHE A 46 -4.00 -16.20 0.28
C PHE A 46 -4.04 -17.58 -0.37
N LEU A 47 -4.46 -18.60 0.38
CA LEU A 47 -4.51 -19.98 -0.11
C LEU A 47 -5.92 -20.41 -0.54
N GLY A 48 -6.95 -20.01 0.20
CA GLY A 48 -8.33 -20.37 -0.11
C GLY A 48 -9.25 -20.37 1.10
N VAL A 49 -10.51 -20.78 0.89
CA VAL A 49 -11.59 -20.72 1.88
C VAL A 49 -12.26 -22.08 2.06
N SER A 50 -12.38 -22.51 3.32
CA SER A 50 -13.21 -23.65 3.74
C SER A 50 -14.60 -23.15 4.20
N ASP A 51 -15.46 -23.96 4.82
CA ASP A 51 -16.81 -23.51 5.17
C ASP A 51 -16.85 -22.49 6.32
N VAL A 52 -15.86 -22.52 7.22
CA VAL A 52 -15.86 -21.69 8.44
C VAL A 52 -14.59 -20.83 8.59
N GLN A 53 -13.58 -21.09 7.78
CA GLN A 53 -12.26 -20.48 7.91
C GLN A 53 -11.57 -20.28 6.56
N TYR A 54 -10.65 -19.32 6.50
CA TYR A 54 -9.73 -19.12 5.38
C TYR A 54 -8.28 -19.33 5.83
N ALA A 55 -7.42 -19.64 4.87
CA ALA A 55 -5.99 -19.89 5.14
C ALA A 55 -5.09 -18.94 4.36
N VAL A 56 -3.99 -18.58 5.02
CA VAL A 56 -2.93 -17.72 4.49
C VAL A 56 -1.59 -18.38 4.77
N MET A 57 -0.70 -18.36 3.79
CA MET A 57 0.72 -18.63 4.01
C MET A 57 1.41 -17.32 4.34
N ARG A 58 1.97 -17.20 5.54
CA ARG A 58 2.69 -16.01 6.00
C ARG A 58 4.17 -16.31 6.10
N THR A 59 5.01 -15.55 5.42
CA THR A 59 6.46 -15.60 5.61
C THR A 59 6.89 -14.37 6.37
N HIS A 60 7.44 -14.58 7.57
CA HIS A 60 8.10 -13.54 8.35
C HIS A 60 9.57 -13.49 7.95
N HIS A 61 10.06 -12.31 7.62
CA HIS A 61 11.45 -12.04 7.26
C HIS A 61 12.11 -11.20 8.33
N ASP A 62 13.36 -11.51 8.64
CA ASP A 62 14.15 -10.85 9.66
C ASP A 62 15.62 -10.78 9.21
N THR A 63 16.14 -9.56 9.03
CA THR A 63 17.55 -9.36 8.65
C THR A 63 18.52 -9.59 9.79
N LEU A 64 18.02 -9.89 11.00
CA LEU A 64 18.80 -10.11 12.21
C LEU A 64 19.74 -8.95 12.59
N GLY A 65 19.61 -7.79 11.93
CA GLY A 65 20.57 -6.68 12.03
C GLY A 65 21.96 -7.02 11.49
N SER A 66 22.04 -7.83 10.43
CA SER A 66 23.30 -8.31 9.85
C SER A 66 23.31 -8.15 8.33
N TYR A 67 24.47 -7.78 7.76
CA TYR A 67 24.70 -7.87 6.31
C TYR A 67 24.95 -9.31 5.83
N TYR A 68 25.18 -10.22 6.77
CA TYR A 68 25.67 -11.56 6.50
C TYR A 68 24.68 -12.64 6.90
N ALA A 69 23.53 -12.30 7.47
CA ALA A 69 22.59 -13.31 7.91
C ALA A 69 21.16 -12.82 7.81
N ASP A 70 20.33 -13.60 7.14
CA ASP A 70 18.89 -13.38 7.05
C ASP A 70 18.16 -14.64 7.49
N GLU A 71 17.00 -14.44 8.12
CA GLU A 71 16.09 -15.50 8.49
C GLU A 71 14.70 -15.25 7.91
N SER A 72 14.09 -16.31 7.39
CA SER A 72 12.68 -16.31 7.07
C SER A 72 11.97 -17.52 7.69
N LYS A 73 10.80 -17.27 8.28
CA LYS A 73 9.94 -18.27 8.90
C LYS A 73 8.61 -18.30 8.19
N THR A 74 8.25 -19.46 7.65
CA THR A 74 6.99 -19.66 6.92
C THR A 74 5.97 -20.34 7.82
N TYR A 75 4.84 -19.68 8.01
CA TYR A 75 3.71 -20.11 8.82
C TYR A 75 2.50 -20.40 7.94
N PHE A 76 1.76 -21.44 8.31
CA PHE A 76 0.41 -21.69 7.85
C PHE A 76 -0.57 -21.14 8.90
N ASP A 77 -1.27 -20.07 8.56
CA ASP A 77 -2.19 -19.38 9.45
C ASP A 77 -3.63 -19.64 8.99
N GLU A 78 -4.49 -20.04 9.93
CA GLU A 78 -5.93 -20.20 9.71
C GLU A 78 -6.69 -19.10 10.45
N TYR A 79 -7.72 -18.57 9.81
CA TYR A 79 -8.52 -17.45 10.32
C TYR A 79 -10.01 -17.78 10.25
N SER A 80 -10.75 -17.36 11.27
CA SER A 80 -12.21 -17.53 11.32
C SER A 80 -12.90 -16.56 10.34
N LEU A 81 -13.85 -17.06 9.53
CA LEU A 81 -14.69 -16.20 8.70
C LEU A 81 -15.71 -15.41 9.51
N GLU A 82 -16.07 -15.87 10.71
CA GLU A 82 -17.02 -15.19 11.59
C GLU A 82 -16.38 -13.96 12.25
N SER A 83 -15.18 -14.13 12.81
CA SER A 83 -14.53 -13.08 13.60
C SER A 83 -13.41 -12.35 12.86
N GLY A 84 -12.89 -12.90 11.76
CA GLY A 84 -11.70 -12.41 11.07
C GLY A 84 -10.40 -12.60 11.86
N LYS A 85 -10.45 -13.23 13.04
CA LYS A 85 -9.27 -13.43 13.89
C LYS A 85 -8.53 -14.71 13.51
N ARG A 86 -7.21 -14.69 13.67
CA ARG A 86 -6.37 -15.88 13.55
C ARG A 86 -6.76 -16.89 14.63
N ILE A 87 -7.07 -18.11 14.22
CA ILE A 87 -7.47 -19.21 15.10
C ILE A 87 -6.36 -20.25 15.26
N ALA A 88 -5.48 -20.39 14.26
CA ALA A 88 -4.32 -21.27 14.32
C ALA A 88 -3.15 -20.65 13.55
N SER A 89 -1.93 -20.96 14.01
CA SER A 89 -0.68 -20.59 13.34
C SER A 89 0.30 -21.75 13.50
N THR A 90 0.72 -22.35 12.39
CA THR A 90 1.63 -23.50 12.38
C THR A 90 2.91 -23.13 11.66
N LEU A 91 4.05 -23.14 12.36
CA LEU A 91 5.35 -22.94 11.74
C LEU A 91 5.70 -24.18 10.88
N LEU A 92 5.89 -23.98 9.58
CA LEU A 92 6.19 -25.06 8.64
C LEU A 92 7.70 -25.20 8.41
N LYS A 93 8.36 -24.06 8.26
CA LYS A 93 9.74 -24.01 7.79
C LYS A 93 10.46 -22.79 8.36
N THR A 94 11.69 -23.00 8.78
CA THR A 94 12.68 -21.94 8.99
C THR A 94 13.72 -22.04 7.88
N HIS A 95 13.99 -20.93 7.21
CA HIS A 95 15.03 -20.78 6.21
C HIS A 95 16.02 -19.73 6.70
N ARG A 96 17.29 -20.09 6.82
CA ARG A 96 18.35 -19.18 7.24
C ARG A 96 19.45 -19.17 6.19
N VAL A 97 19.85 -17.98 5.79
CA VAL A 97 21.02 -17.75 4.95
C VAL A 97 22.07 -17.08 5.82
N SER A 98 23.30 -17.57 5.78
CA SER A 98 24.44 -16.94 6.43
C SER A 98 25.66 -16.96 5.53
N ILE A 99 26.32 -15.82 5.41
CA ILE A 99 27.54 -15.62 4.62
C ILE A 99 28.72 -15.56 5.60
N ASP A 100 29.78 -16.28 5.31
CA ASP A 100 31.00 -16.18 6.11
C ASP A 100 31.64 -14.79 5.95
N VAL A 101 31.99 -14.17 7.07
CA VAL A 101 32.59 -12.82 7.09
C VAL A 101 34.00 -12.85 6.52
N ASP A 102 34.72 -13.96 6.69
CA ASP A 102 36.11 -14.11 6.23
C ASP A 102 36.18 -14.58 4.76
N ASP A 103 35.08 -15.15 4.23
CA ASP A 103 34.98 -15.59 2.84
C ASP A 103 33.55 -15.43 2.31
N SER A 104 33.28 -14.29 1.65
CA SER A 104 31.97 -13.99 1.05
C SER A 104 31.50 -14.98 -0.01
N SER A 105 32.35 -15.91 -0.47
CA SER A 105 31.95 -16.99 -1.39
C SER A 105 31.35 -18.20 -0.66
N ASN A 106 31.53 -18.31 0.66
CA ASN A 106 30.93 -19.34 1.50
C ASN A 106 29.56 -18.90 2.02
N VAL A 107 28.52 -19.27 1.27
CA VAL A 107 27.12 -19.08 1.67
C VAL A 107 26.57 -20.39 2.26
N THR A 108 26.22 -20.36 3.53
CA THR A 108 25.52 -21.46 4.20
C THR A 108 24.03 -21.21 4.16
N VAL A 109 23.28 -22.17 3.61
CA VAL A 109 21.83 -22.13 3.54
C VAL A 109 21.25 -23.28 4.35
N THR A 110 20.51 -22.97 5.41
CA THR A 110 19.83 -23.94 6.26
C THR A 110 18.33 -23.92 6.02
N ASN A 111 17.75 -25.08 5.76
CA ASN A 111 16.31 -25.27 5.62
C ASN A 111 15.84 -26.27 6.68
N THR A 112 15.20 -25.78 7.73
CA THR A 112 14.69 -26.63 8.82
C THR A 112 13.17 -26.78 8.67
N PRO A 113 12.67 -27.98 8.36
CA PRO A 113 11.23 -28.26 8.46
C PRO A 113 10.84 -28.40 9.92
N GLU A 114 9.91 -27.55 10.37
CA GLU A 114 9.50 -27.43 11.77
C GLU A 114 8.26 -28.28 12.07
N ASN A 115 7.39 -28.45 11.08
CA ASN A 115 6.24 -29.33 11.17
C ASN A 115 6.17 -30.21 9.91
N LYS A 116 6.25 -31.53 10.12
CA LYS A 116 6.16 -32.55 9.05
C LYS A 116 4.82 -33.29 9.02
N GLU A 117 3.96 -33.02 10.00
CA GLU A 117 2.68 -33.71 10.18
C GLU A 117 1.60 -33.09 9.28
N LEU A 118 1.67 -31.77 9.06
CA LEU A 118 0.74 -31.08 8.17
C LEU A 118 0.99 -31.48 6.71
N LYS A 119 0.04 -32.20 6.12
CA LYS A 119 0.17 -32.69 4.74
C LYS A 119 -0.39 -31.68 3.75
N LEU A 120 0.38 -31.38 2.70
CA LEU A 120 -0.04 -30.48 1.62
C LEU A 120 -1.38 -30.90 0.99
N ALA A 121 -1.61 -32.21 0.85
CA ALA A 121 -2.85 -32.76 0.31
C ALA A 121 -4.09 -32.39 1.17
N GLU A 122 -3.93 -32.33 2.49
CA GLU A 122 -5.02 -31.93 3.40
C GLU A 122 -5.33 -30.44 3.25
N ILE A 123 -4.29 -29.59 3.13
CA ILE A 123 -4.45 -28.17 2.87
C ILE A 123 -5.16 -27.94 1.53
N TRP A 124 -4.69 -28.59 0.46
CA TRP A 124 -5.28 -28.46 -0.87
C TRP A 124 -6.74 -28.88 -0.92
N THR A 125 -7.08 -29.98 -0.25
CA THR A 125 -8.46 -30.48 -0.21
C THR A 125 -9.36 -29.55 0.62
N LYS A 126 -8.88 -29.09 1.78
CA LYS A 126 -9.66 -28.27 2.71
C LYS A 126 -9.93 -26.85 2.18
N TYR A 127 -8.97 -26.27 1.46
CA TYR A 127 -9.03 -24.87 1.01
C TYR A 127 -9.21 -24.68 -0.49
N ASN A 128 -9.28 -25.78 -1.25
CA ASN A 128 -9.43 -25.75 -2.71
C ASN A 128 -8.42 -24.79 -3.38
N VAL A 129 -7.15 -24.95 -3.02
CA VAL A 129 -6.07 -24.04 -3.43
C VAL A 129 -5.91 -24.09 -4.96
N SER A 130 -6.08 -22.94 -5.61
CA SER A 130 -5.82 -22.80 -7.05
C SER A 130 -4.32 -22.65 -7.30
N LEU A 131 -3.76 -23.46 -8.19
CA LEU A 131 -2.38 -23.32 -8.67
C LEU A 131 -2.24 -22.22 -9.73
N ALA A 132 -3.33 -21.87 -10.41
CA ALA A 132 -3.35 -20.79 -11.37
C ALA A 132 -3.56 -19.44 -10.66
N PRO A 133 -2.84 -18.37 -11.08
CA PRO A 133 -3.16 -17.01 -10.66
C PRO A 133 -4.62 -16.71 -10.97
N LYS A 134 -5.37 -16.24 -9.97
CA LYS A 134 -6.74 -15.79 -10.20
C LYS A 134 -6.69 -14.45 -10.92
N ALA A 135 -7.42 -14.35 -12.03
CA ALA A 135 -7.59 -13.08 -12.72
C ALA A 135 -8.21 -12.07 -11.75
N MET A 136 -7.59 -10.89 -11.66
CA MET A 136 -8.15 -9.80 -10.88
C MET A 136 -9.47 -9.38 -11.53
N PRO A 137 -10.58 -9.26 -10.78
CA PRO A 137 -11.83 -8.74 -11.33
C PRO A 137 -11.62 -7.35 -11.92
N GLU A 138 -12.33 -7.02 -13.01
CA GLU A 138 -12.17 -5.73 -13.72
C GLU A 138 -12.39 -4.52 -12.79
N TRP A 139 -13.36 -4.62 -11.88
CA TRP A 139 -13.64 -3.59 -10.87
C TRP A 139 -12.52 -3.43 -9.84
N GLY A 140 -11.57 -4.37 -9.76
CA GLY A 140 -10.45 -4.32 -8.84
C GLY A 140 -9.54 -3.12 -9.04
N SER A 141 -9.40 -2.65 -10.29
CA SER A 141 -8.61 -1.46 -10.63
C SER A 141 -9.19 -0.16 -10.05
N ARG A 142 -10.47 -0.18 -9.67
CA ARG A 142 -11.18 0.94 -9.05
C ARG A 142 -10.98 1.02 -7.54
N LEU A 143 -10.41 -0.03 -6.94
CA LEU A 143 -10.07 -0.01 -5.54
C LEU A 143 -8.72 0.67 -5.32
N GLN A 144 -8.70 1.49 -4.28
CA GLN A 144 -7.50 2.12 -3.76
C GLN A 144 -7.41 1.84 -2.28
N TRP A 145 -6.21 1.90 -1.73
CA TRP A 145 -6.03 1.77 -0.30
C TRP A 145 -5.00 2.77 0.22
N GLY A 146 -5.34 3.33 1.37
CA GLY A 146 -4.51 4.28 2.09
C GLY A 146 -4.79 4.17 3.58
N ILE A 147 -4.35 5.18 4.33
CA ILE A 147 -4.40 5.19 5.80
C ILE A 147 -5.82 5.08 6.35
N GLN A 148 -6.78 5.70 5.67
CA GLN A 148 -8.18 5.67 6.09
C GLN A 148 -8.87 4.35 5.76
N GLY A 149 -8.25 3.51 4.92
CA GLY A 149 -8.78 2.22 4.54
C GLY A 149 -8.84 2.00 3.04
N ILE A 150 -9.68 1.04 2.65
CA ILE A 150 -9.92 0.69 1.26
C ILE A 150 -11.10 1.51 0.75
N ARG A 151 -10.91 2.20 -0.38
CA ARG A 151 -11.90 3.04 -1.05
C ARG A 151 -12.18 2.50 -2.45
N LEU A 152 -13.41 2.68 -2.91
CA LEU A 152 -13.82 2.46 -4.29
C LEU A 152 -14.08 3.83 -4.95
N ASP A 153 -13.47 4.06 -6.11
CA ASP A 153 -13.63 5.29 -6.93
C ASP A 153 -13.51 6.62 -6.16
N ASP A 154 -12.56 6.68 -5.22
CA ASP A 154 -12.27 7.87 -4.39
C ASP A 154 -13.44 8.35 -3.51
N SER A 155 -14.55 7.61 -3.42
CA SER A 155 -15.81 8.14 -2.86
C SER A 155 -16.52 7.20 -1.88
N ALA A 156 -16.43 5.90 -2.08
CA ALA A 156 -17.11 4.92 -1.25
C ALA A 156 -16.10 4.18 -0.37
N GLU A 157 -16.08 4.51 0.93
CA GLU A 157 -15.28 3.76 1.90
C GLU A 157 -15.82 2.34 2.01
N VAL A 158 -14.98 1.37 1.66
CA VAL A 158 -15.35 -0.05 1.59
C VAL A 158 -15.09 -0.72 2.93
N THR A 159 -13.94 -0.44 3.53
CA THR A 159 -13.55 -0.97 4.83
C THR A 159 -12.54 -0.03 5.46
N PRO A 160 -12.83 0.52 6.66
CA PRO A 160 -11.83 1.22 7.43
C PRO A 160 -10.72 0.24 7.80
N ILE A 161 -9.46 0.58 7.50
CA ILE A 161 -8.32 -0.17 8.02
C ILE A 161 -8.00 0.40 9.41
N TYR A 162 -8.73 -0.07 10.43
CA TYR A 162 -8.42 0.22 11.84
C TYR A 162 -8.14 -1.06 12.62
N SER A 163 -7.28 -1.93 12.11
CA SER A 163 -6.66 -2.94 12.98
C SER A 163 -5.37 -2.35 13.54
N ALA A 164 -5.22 -2.31 14.87
CA ALA A 164 -3.98 -1.93 15.53
C ALA A 164 -2.78 -2.69 14.94
N GLU A 165 -2.98 -3.96 14.55
CA GLU A 165 -2.00 -4.79 13.87
C GLU A 165 -1.50 -4.22 12.53
N LEU A 166 -2.34 -3.55 11.73
CA LEU A 166 -1.91 -2.96 10.45
C LEU A 166 -1.17 -1.64 10.67
N LYS A 167 -1.56 -0.87 11.69
CA LYS A 167 -0.85 0.36 12.07
C LYS A 167 0.55 0.07 12.61
N GLU A 168 0.65 -0.93 13.48
CA GLU A 168 1.91 -1.42 14.05
C GLU A 168 2.79 -2.07 12.97
N LYS A 169 2.22 -2.94 12.13
CA LYS A 169 2.96 -3.66 11.08
C LYS A 169 3.51 -2.76 9.98
N TYR A 170 2.86 -1.63 9.71
CA TYR A 170 3.29 -0.70 8.66
C TYR A 170 3.87 0.62 9.19
N ASP A 171 4.06 0.73 10.51
CA ASP A 171 4.61 1.92 11.18
C ASP A 171 4.02 3.25 10.68
N LEU A 172 2.70 3.24 10.50
CA LEU A 172 1.95 4.36 9.90
C LEU A 172 1.89 5.59 10.81
N GLU A 173 2.33 5.48 12.07
CA GLU A 173 2.35 6.60 13.02
C GLU A 173 3.61 7.47 12.89
N GLN A 174 4.72 6.92 12.38
CA GLN A 174 5.99 7.67 12.22
C GLN A 174 6.04 8.51 10.95
N HIS A 175 5.28 8.12 9.94
CA HIS A 175 5.20 8.87 8.70
C HIS A 175 4.09 9.92 8.88
N LYS A 176 4.45 11.22 8.82
CA LYS A 176 3.49 12.35 8.82
C LYS A 176 2.72 12.38 7.50
N LEU A 177 2.02 11.30 7.19
CA LEU A 177 1.30 11.12 5.95
C LEU A 177 0.04 11.96 5.99
N GLU A 178 -0.24 12.62 4.87
CA GLU A 178 -1.48 13.37 4.72
C GLU A 178 -2.67 12.40 4.59
N SER A 179 -3.87 12.89 4.91
CA SER A 179 -5.06 12.05 5.09
C SER A 179 -5.51 11.25 3.86
N ASP A 180 -4.98 11.56 2.68
CA ASP A 180 -5.36 10.97 1.39
C ASP A 180 -4.20 10.28 0.66
N GLU A 181 -3.05 10.09 1.31
CA GLU A 181 -1.90 9.44 0.69
C GLU A 181 -2.16 7.92 0.52
N LEU A 182 -1.93 7.44 -0.70
CA LEU A 182 -1.98 6.02 -1.03
C LEU A 182 -0.76 5.32 -0.47
N LEU A 183 -0.97 4.22 0.24
CA LEU A 183 0.11 3.50 0.93
C LEU A 183 0.78 2.43 0.05
N GLY A 184 0.11 1.98 -1.01
CA GLY A 184 0.65 0.94 -1.88
C GLY A 184 -0.37 0.44 -2.90
N ILE A 185 -0.26 -0.83 -3.28
CA ILE A 185 -1.12 -1.46 -4.30
C ILE A 185 -1.97 -2.60 -3.73
N ILE A 186 -3.13 -2.84 -4.33
CA ILE A 186 -3.89 -4.08 -4.13
C ILE A 186 -3.40 -5.06 -5.19
N SER A 187 -2.59 -6.03 -4.76
CA SER A 187 -1.93 -6.97 -5.68
C SER A 187 -2.79 -8.17 -6.06
N GLN A 188 -3.82 -8.47 -5.27
CA GLN A 188 -4.73 -9.57 -5.52
C GLN A 188 -6.12 -9.31 -4.95
N ILE A 189 -7.15 -9.75 -5.68
CA ILE A 189 -8.54 -9.76 -5.21
C ILE A 189 -9.14 -11.13 -5.49
N VAL A 190 -9.69 -11.75 -4.46
CA VAL A 190 -10.39 -13.03 -4.57
C VAL A 190 -11.78 -12.91 -3.99
N VAL A 191 -12.78 -13.34 -4.77
CA VAL A 191 -14.16 -13.43 -4.32
C VAL A 191 -14.51 -14.90 -4.12
N GLU A 192 -14.73 -15.32 -2.88
CA GLU A 192 -15.10 -16.70 -2.55
C GLU A 192 -16.12 -16.74 -1.42
N LYS A 193 -17.11 -17.64 -1.55
CA LYS A 193 -18.19 -17.83 -0.57
C LYS A 193 -18.89 -16.53 -0.16
N GLY A 194 -19.03 -15.61 -1.11
CA GLY A 194 -19.66 -14.30 -0.91
C GLY A 194 -18.81 -13.27 -0.18
N ALA A 195 -17.59 -13.61 0.25
CA ALA A 195 -16.62 -12.70 0.85
C ALA A 195 -15.58 -12.22 -0.18
N VAL A 196 -14.88 -11.14 0.17
CA VAL A 196 -13.78 -10.58 -0.63
C VAL A 196 -12.49 -10.64 0.18
N PHE A 197 -11.43 -11.14 -0.42
CA PHE A 197 -10.08 -11.20 0.14
C PHE A 197 -9.17 -10.33 -0.71
N LEU A 198 -8.50 -9.37 -0.08
CA LEU A 198 -7.61 -8.43 -0.74
C LEU A 198 -6.20 -8.64 -0.23
N THR A 199 -5.22 -8.77 -1.14
CA THR A 199 -3.81 -8.72 -0.75
C THR A 199 -3.33 -7.29 -0.92
N LEU A 200 -3.08 -6.62 0.20
CA LEU A 200 -2.50 -5.28 0.24
C LEU A 200 -0.98 -5.42 0.25
N ALA A 201 -0.28 -4.64 -0.56
CA ALA A 201 1.17 -4.67 -0.63
C ALA A 201 1.78 -3.27 -0.61
N ILE A 202 2.78 -3.08 0.26
CA ILE A 202 3.63 -1.89 0.33
C ILE A 202 5.03 -2.28 -0.11
N ASP A 203 5.60 -1.45 -0.97
CA ASP A 203 7.01 -1.53 -1.29
C ASP A 203 7.81 -0.58 -0.40
N TYR A 204 8.59 -1.15 0.51
CA TYR A 204 9.45 -0.39 1.43
C TYR A 204 10.79 -0.04 0.80
N SER A 205 11.10 -0.52 -0.41
CA SER A 205 12.40 -0.25 -1.05
C SER A 205 12.60 1.19 -1.48
N ASN A 206 11.54 2.01 -1.53
CA ASN A 206 11.59 3.40 -1.98
C ASN A 206 11.75 4.42 -0.84
N GLY A 207 11.77 3.96 0.41
CA GLY A 207 11.79 4.81 1.61
C GLY A 207 13.16 4.96 2.27
N GLY A 208 14.22 5.23 1.50
CA GLY A 208 15.54 5.63 2.03
C GLY A 208 16.35 4.53 2.73
N ASP A 209 17.46 4.13 2.10
CA ASP A 209 18.63 3.38 2.60
C ASP A 209 18.47 2.05 3.37
N ASP A 210 17.29 1.67 3.83
CA ASP A 210 17.06 0.40 4.52
C ASP A 210 16.43 -0.59 3.55
N GLY A 211 17.17 -1.64 3.15
CA GLY A 211 16.81 -2.64 2.14
C GLY A 211 15.61 -3.55 2.48
N GLY A 212 14.48 -2.99 2.90
CA GLY A 212 13.24 -3.69 3.19
C GLY A 212 12.59 -4.26 1.92
N GLY A 213 12.19 -5.53 1.98
CA GLY A 213 11.42 -6.18 0.92
C GLY A 213 9.95 -5.74 0.85
N MET A 214 9.22 -6.26 -0.13
CA MET A 214 7.78 -6.02 -0.30
C MET A 214 6.99 -6.69 0.83
N SER A 215 6.30 -5.88 1.64
CA SER A 215 5.42 -6.36 2.72
C SER A 215 4.01 -6.54 2.19
N SER A 216 3.38 -7.69 2.48
CA SER A 216 2.00 -7.95 2.05
C SER A 216 1.14 -8.52 3.18
N LYS A 217 -0.14 -8.13 3.17
CA LYS A 217 -1.15 -8.60 4.13
C LYS A 217 -2.45 -8.93 3.42
N VAL A 218 -3.04 -10.07 3.78
CA VAL A 218 -4.36 -10.48 3.31
C VAL A 218 -5.43 -9.89 4.24
N VAL A 219 -6.32 -9.09 3.67
CA VAL A 219 -7.46 -8.48 4.35
C VAL A 219 -8.74 -9.18 3.95
N TYR A 220 -9.47 -9.65 4.95
CA TYR A 220 -10.78 -10.28 4.79
C TYR A 220 -11.91 -9.24 4.92
N ILE A 221 -12.77 -9.16 3.89
CA ILE A 221 -14.01 -8.39 3.89
C ILE A 221 -15.18 -9.39 4.00
N PRO A 222 -15.90 -9.40 5.14
CA PRO A 222 -17.01 -10.33 5.36
C PRO A 222 -18.12 -10.21 4.34
N ALA A 223 -18.85 -11.30 4.12
CA ALA A 223 -19.88 -11.40 3.07
C ALA A 223 -20.92 -10.27 3.09
N ALA A 224 -21.34 -9.83 4.28
CA ALA A 224 -22.29 -8.72 4.42
C ALA A 224 -21.76 -7.38 3.88
N LYS A 225 -20.45 -7.11 4.06
CA LYS A 225 -19.79 -5.91 3.52
C LYS A 225 -19.40 -6.10 2.06
N ALA A 226 -18.89 -7.29 1.71
CA ALA A 226 -18.52 -7.66 0.35
C ALA A 226 -19.71 -7.54 -0.61
N LYS A 227 -20.92 -7.94 -0.20
CA LYS A 227 -22.13 -7.74 -1.01
C LYS A 227 -22.35 -6.25 -1.32
N ARG A 228 -22.24 -5.37 -0.32
CA ARG A 228 -22.41 -3.92 -0.53
C ARG A 228 -21.34 -3.35 -1.45
N LEU A 229 -20.09 -3.82 -1.32
CA LEU A 229 -19.00 -3.48 -2.23
C LEU A 229 -19.34 -3.89 -3.66
N LEU A 230 -19.73 -5.14 -3.88
CA LEU A 230 -20.08 -5.65 -5.20
C LEU A 230 -21.31 -4.93 -5.79
N ASP A 231 -22.32 -4.64 -4.96
CA ASP A 231 -23.47 -3.83 -5.38
C ASP A 231 -23.07 -2.39 -5.75
N TRP A 232 -21.97 -1.86 -5.20
CA TRP A 232 -21.42 -0.56 -5.57
C TRP A 232 -20.55 -0.62 -6.82
N THR A 233 -19.82 -1.71 -7.05
CA THR A 233 -19.05 -1.86 -8.30
C THR A 233 -19.97 -1.98 -9.51
N LEU A 234 -21.18 -2.52 -9.33
CA LEU A 234 -22.22 -2.62 -10.35
C LEU A 234 -22.99 -1.30 -10.57
N LYS A 235 -22.86 -0.31 -9.69
CA LYS A 235 -23.50 0.99 -9.90
C LYS A 235 -22.64 1.78 -10.88
N GLU A 236 -23.25 2.15 -12.00
CA GLU A 236 -22.71 3.15 -12.90
C GLU A 236 -22.45 4.44 -12.12
N GLU A 237 -21.21 4.93 -12.20
CA GLU A 237 -20.89 6.22 -11.63
C GLU A 237 -21.60 7.28 -12.46
N ILE A 238 -22.40 8.10 -11.78
CA ILE A 238 -22.89 9.34 -12.38
C ILE A 238 -21.80 10.38 -12.16
N TYR A 239 -21.38 11.02 -13.24
CA TYR A 239 -20.48 12.16 -13.22
C TYR A 239 -21.23 13.45 -13.56
N LEU A 240 -20.65 14.60 -13.23
CA LEU A 240 -21.09 15.89 -13.78
C LEU A 240 -20.12 16.28 -14.91
N GLN A 241 -20.58 16.18 -16.16
CA GLN A 241 -19.82 16.63 -17.31
C GLN A 241 -19.69 18.16 -17.28
N ALA A 242 -18.45 18.65 -17.28
CA ALA A 242 -18.11 20.07 -17.34
C ALA A 242 -17.76 20.52 -18.76
N GLY A 243 -17.26 19.61 -19.61
CA GLY A 243 -16.88 19.91 -20.98
C GLY A 243 -16.75 18.67 -21.86
N LYS A 244 -16.76 18.88 -23.18
CA LYS A 244 -16.62 17.86 -24.23
C LYS A 244 -15.66 18.39 -25.28
N PHE A 245 -14.64 17.61 -25.63
CA PHE A 245 -13.53 18.00 -26.50
C PHE A 245 -13.23 16.92 -27.54
N GLU A 246 -12.69 17.33 -28.68
CA GLU A 246 -12.30 16.40 -29.76
C GLU A 246 -10.89 15.85 -29.57
N THR A 247 -10.02 16.56 -28.83
CA THR A 247 -8.63 16.16 -28.56
C THR A 247 -8.42 15.96 -27.06
N LYS A 248 -7.43 15.13 -26.71
CA LYS A 248 -7.04 14.88 -25.31
C LYS A 248 -6.38 16.12 -24.72
N GLU A 249 -5.59 16.83 -25.52
CA GLU A 249 -4.83 18.01 -25.15
C GLU A 249 -5.77 19.16 -24.73
N ASP A 250 -6.85 19.39 -25.48
CA ASP A 250 -7.85 20.40 -25.13
C ASP A 250 -8.59 20.04 -23.83
N ALA A 251 -8.93 18.76 -23.66
CA ALA A 251 -9.53 18.27 -22.43
C ALA A 251 -8.60 18.45 -21.23
N GLN A 252 -7.29 18.20 -21.39
CA GLN A 252 -6.29 18.42 -20.35
C GLN A 252 -6.13 19.89 -19.99
N ALA A 253 -6.02 20.78 -20.99
CA ALA A 253 -5.92 22.21 -20.75
C ALA A 253 -7.15 22.75 -20.00
N PHE A 254 -8.35 22.31 -20.39
CA PHE A 254 -9.58 22.69 -19.71
C PHE A 254 -9.65 22.12 -18.29
N ALA A 255 -9.29 20.86 -18.09
CA ALA A 255 -9.32 20.23 -16.79
C ALA A 255 -8.32 20.88 -15.82
N LYS A 256 -7.10 21.23 -16.28
CA LYS A 256 -6.11 22.01 -15.51
C LYS A 256 -6.68 23.36 -15.05
N ASN A 257 -7.32 24.10 -15.95
CA ASN A 257 -7.96 25.37 -15.61
C ASN A 257 -9.08 25.17 -14.58
N LEU A 258 -9.91 24.14 -14.75
CA LEU A 258 -11.00 23.84 -13.83
C LEU A 258 -10.50 23.47 -12.43
N THR A 259 -9.36 22.77 -12.33
CA THR A 259 -8.66 22.50 -11.07
C THR A 259 -8.22 23.80 -10.40
N GLN A 260 -7.55 24.70 -11.13
CA GLN A 260 -7.11 26.00 -10.60
C GLN A 260 -8.29 26.85 -10.10
N VAL A 261 -9.37 26.92 -10.87
CA VAL A 261 -10.60 27.65 -10.47
C VAL A 261 -11.20 27.03 -9.22
N SER A 262 -11.18 25.71 -9.11
CA SER A 262 -11.71 25.00 -7.95
C SER A 262 -10.92 25.28 -6.68
N GLU A 263 -9.59 25.24 -6.77
CA GLU A 263 -8.67 25.53 -5.66
C GLU A 263 -8.84 26.98 -5.17
N LEU A 264 -8.89 27.94 -6.10
CA LEU A 264 -9.11 29.36 -5.79
C LEU A 264 -10.42 29.60 -5.04
N ASN A 265 -11.46 28.83 -5.38
CA ASN A 265 -12.77 28.93 -4.74
C ASN A 265 -12.93 28.01 -3.51
N LYS A 266 -11.85 27.34 -3.07
CA LYS A 266 -11.84 26.40 -1.94
C LYS A 266 -12.89 25.30 -2.07
N ILE A 267 -13.11 24.84 -3.29
CA ILE A 267 -13.95 23.67 -3.55
C ILE A 267 -13.08 22.45 -3.26
N TYR A 268 -13.36 21.75 -2.16
CA TYR A 268 -12.60 20.58 -1.70
C TYR A 268 -12.88 19.28 -2.50
N TYR A 269 -13.81 19.31 -3.47
CA TYR A 269 -14.38 18.10 -4.08
C TYR A 269 -14.26 17.91 -5.61
N PRO A 270 -13.55 18.69 -6.42
CA PRO A 270 -13.53 18.42 -7.85
C PRO A 270 -12.43 17.39 -8.10
N ASN A 271 -12.76 16.13 -7.83
CA ASN A 271 -12.06 14.99 -8.41
C ASN A 271 -12.33 15.04 -9.92
N ILE A 272 -11.58 15.89 -10.62
CA ILE A 272 -11.71 16.14 -12.05
C ILE A 272 -11.05 14.99 -12.78
N LYS A 273 -11.82 14.33 -13.64
CA LYS A 273 -11.39 13.17 -14.43
C LYS A 273 -11.60 13.48 -15.91
N ILE A 274 -10.73 12.94 -16.77
CA ILE A 274 -10.90 12.96 -18.21
C ILE A 274 -11.22 11.54 -18.66
N TRP A 275 -12.31 11.39 -19.41
CA TRP A 275 -12.76 10.11 -19.96
C TRP A 275 -12.86 10.18 -21.48
N SER A 276 -12.48 9.12 -22.19
CA SER A 276 -12.83 8.96 -23.60
C SER A 276 -14.21 8.31 -23.76
N LYS A 277 -14.89 8.63 -24.87
CA LYS A 277 -16.10 7.93 -25.32
C LYS A 277 -16.15 7.85 -26.86
N PRO A 278 -16.88 6.89 -27.43
CA PRO A 278 -17.13 6.86 -28.87
C PRO A 278 -17.90 8.12 -29.33
N GLY A 279 -17.40 8.75 -30.38
CA GLY A 279 -18.10 9.82 -31.10
C GLY A 279 -19.04 9.28 -32.18
N THR A 280 -19.70 10.18 -32.90
CA THR A 280 -20.66 9.86 -33.97
C THR A 280 -20.01 9.37 -35.28
N SER A 281 -18.69 9.40 -35.38
CA SER A 281 -17.94 9.16 -36.63
C SER A 281 -16.65 8.38 -36.39
N ASP A 282 -16.70 7.34 -35.56
CA ASP A 282 -15.56 6.50 -35.12
C ASP A 282 -14.39 7.23 -34.45
N ASN A 283 -14.47 8.55 -34.28
CA ASN A 283 -13.50 9.35 -33.54
C ASN A 283 -13.81 9.31 -32.05
N LEU A 284 -12.77 9.20 -31.22
CA LEU A 284 -12.89 9.36 -29.78
C LEU A 284 -13.21 10.82 -29.42
N VAL A 285 -14.03 10.98 -28.39
CA VAL A 285 -14.33 12.27 -27.78
C VAL A 285 -13.89 12.21 -26.33
N TYR A 286 -13.32 13.30 -25.83
CA TYR A 286 -12.84 13.42 -24.46
C TYR A 286 -13.82 14.26 -23.63
N LEU A 287 -14.28 13.71 -22.51
CA LEU A 287 -15.13 14.39 -21.54
C LEU A 287 -14.33 14.78 -20.32
N VAL A 288 -14.46 16.04 -19.91
CA VAL A 288 -13.99 16.50 -18.60
C VAL A 288 -15.17 16.43 -17.65
N VAL A 289 -15.02 15.66 -16.58
CA VAL A 289 -16.09 15.36 -15.64
C VAL A 289 -15.65 15.55 -14.19
N LEU A 290 -16.61 15.88 -13.33
CA LEU A 290 -16.41 15.93 -11.88
C LEU A 290 -16.95 14.65 -11.25
N GLY A 291 -16.15 14.05 -10.37
CA GLY A 291 -16.56 12.96 -9.49
C GLY A 291 -17.62 13.37 -8.46
N ASN A 292 -18.15 12.39 -7.73
CA ASN A 292 -19.12 12.59 -6.64
C ASN A 292 -20.42 13.32 -7.05
N ALA A 293 -20.84 13.18 -8.31
CA ALA A 293 -22.04 13.85 -8.83
C ALA A 293 -23.28 13.54 -8.00
N LYS A 294 -23.40 12.28 -7.56
CA LYS A 294 -24.57 11.81 -6.81
C LYS A 294 -24.78 12.60 -5.52
N ALA A 295 -23.72 12.87 -4.75
CA ALA A 295 -23.84 13.67 -3.53
C ALA A 295 -24.16 15.14 -3.84
N GLN A 296 -23.63 15.69 -4.95
CA GLN A 296 -23.92 17.07 -5.34
C GLN A 296 -25.36 17.24 -5.84
N ILE A 297 -25.88 16.26 -6.59
CA ILE A 297 -27.26 16.22 -7.07
C ILE A 297 -28.22 16.04 -5.88
N GLN A 298 -27.97 15.08 -4.99
CA GLN A 298 -28.87 14.82 -3.84
C GLN A 298 -28.95 15.96 -2.83
N ASN A 299 -27.93 16.82 -2.77
CA ASN A 299 -27.89 17.98 -1.88
C ASN A 299 -28.23 19.30 -2.60
N ASP A 300 -28.77 19.26 -3.83
CA ASP A 300 -29.12 20.43 -4.65
C ASP A 300 -27.97 21.46 -4.83
N ARG A 301 -26.73 20.97 -4.90
CA ARG A 301 -25.52 21.82 -4.98
C ARG A 301 -25.03 22.10 -6.40
N VAL A 302 -25.62 21.45 -7.40
CA VAL A 302 -25.18 21.54 -8.81
C VAL A 302 -25.23 22.98 -9.32
N GLU A 303 -26.28 23.73 -9.00
CA GLU A 303 -26.43 25.11 -9.46
C GLU A 303 -25.39 26.05 -8.85
N LYS A 304 -25.06 25.84 -7.57
CA LYS A 304 -23.97 26.57 -6.91
C LYS A 304 -22.62 26.24 -7.55
N LEU A 305 -22.40 24.97 -7.93
CA LEU A 305 -21.18 24.57 -8.63
C LEU A 305 -21.10 25.18 -10.03
N ASN A 306 -22.20 25.19 -10.80
CA ASN A 306 -22.28 25.87 -12.10
C ASN A 306 -21.83 27.32 -12.01
N GLN A 307 -22.36 28.06 -11.04
CA GLN A 307 -22.05 29.47 -10.83
C GLN A 307 -20.60 29.69 -10.40
N THR A 308 -20.10 28.84 -9.50
CA THR A 308 -18.74 28.98 -8.95
C THR A 308 -17.68 28.64 -10.00
N LEU A 309 -17.87 27.53 -10.71
CA LEU A 309 -16.94 27.04 -11.72
C LEU A 309 -17.13 27.71 -13.08
N LYS A 310 -18.22 28.47 -13.27
CA LYS A 310 -18.61 29.12 -14.53
C LYS A 310 -18.70 28.13 -15.71
N VAL A 311 -19.22 26.94 -15.43
CA VAL A 311 -19.46 25.87 -16.42
C VAL A 311 -20.89 25.36 -16.31
N HIS A 312 -21.38 24.75 -17.38
CA HIS A 312 -22.68 24.08 -17.35
C HIS A 312 -22.49 22.59 -17.08
N LEU A 313 -22.85 22.17 -15.87
CA LEU A 313 -22.70 20.79 -15.42
C LEU A 313 -23.93 19.96 -15.81
N VAL A 314 -23.67 18.88 -16.55
CA VAL A 314 -24.72 17.95 -16.99
C VAL A 314 -24.42 16.55 -16.43
N PRO A 315 -25.37 15.88 -15.75
CA PRO A 315 -25.19 14.51 -15.32
C PRO A 315 -24.93 13.58 -16.51
N VAL A 316 -23.93 12.71 -16.40
CA VAL A 316 -23.60 11.69 -17.41
C VAL A 316 -23.31 10.36 -16.71
N SER A 317 -23.81 9.26 -17.29
CA SER A 317 -23.45 7.91 -16.82
C SER A 317 -22.03 7.54 -17.24
N SER A 318 -21.38 6.68 -16.47
CA SER A 318 -20.12 6.04 -16.81
C SER A 318 -20.25 4.97 -17.91
N GLU A 319 -21.45 4.48 -18.20
CA GLU A 319 -21.70 3.38 -19.16
C GLU A 319 -21.07 3.57 -20.56
N PRO A 320 -21.14 4.75 -21.21
CA PRO A 320 -20.55 4.96 -22.54
C PRO A 320 -19.06 5.36 -22.51
N LEU A 321 -18.42 5.39 -21.33
CA LEU A 321 -17.03 5.83 -21.18
C LEU A 321 -16.07 4.65 -21.33
N LEU A 322 -14.95 4.86 -22.03
CA LEU A 322 -13.97 3.82 -22.34
C LEU A 322 -12.77 3.90 -21.40
N ASP A 323 -11.88 4.86 -21.63
CA ASP A 323 -10.61 4.98 -20.92
C ASP A 323 -10.57 6.25 -20.06
N ARG A 324 -9.99 6.11 -18.86
CA ARG A 324 -9.71 7.23 -17.96
C ARG A 324 -8.27 7.70 -18.18
N PHE A 325 -8.09 9.01 -18.33
CA PHE A 325 -6.76 9.62 -18.45
C PHE A 325 -6.40 10.37 -17.17
N PRO A 326 -5.17 10.20 -16.64
CA PRO A 326 -4.68 11.03 -15.56
C PRO A 326 -4.50 12.48 -16.04
N LEU A 327 -4.66 13.43 -15.11
CA LEU A 327 -4.19 14.80 -15.31
C LEU A 327 -2.66 14.76 -15.33
N GLU A 328 -2.06 15.25 -16.42
CA GLU A 328 -0.62 15.38 -16.51
C GLU A 328 -0.16 16.56 -15.64
N ASN A 329 0.48 16.25 -14.51
CA ASN A 329 1.14 17.23 -13.67
C ASN A 329 2.48 17.59 -14.33
N GLU A 330 2.72 18.88 -14.55
CA GLU A 330 4.05 19.40 -14.93
C GLU A 330 4.93 19.60 -13.70
#